data_AF-A0A9D8RX39-F1
#
_entry.id   AF-A0A9D8RX39-F1
#
_cell.length_a   1.000
_cell.length_b   1.000
_cell.length_c   1.000
_cell.angle_alpha   90.00
_cell.angle_beta   90.00
_cell.angle_gamma   90.00
#
_symmetry.space_group_name_H-M   'P 1'
#
loop_
_entity.id
_entity.type
_entity.pdbx_description
1 polymer ?
#
loop_
_entity_poly.entity_id
_entity_poly.type
_entity_poly.pdbx_seq_one_letter_code
_entity_poly.pdbx_strand_id
1 'polypeptide(L)'
;MGFFDKLKAGLFKTKSAIVGKIDELMKKFVKIDEDLFDELEELLISADIGVNTTEEILDELREITRDKRLKDGADIKRELYAILRNMIGEHEPLNLSTKPSVILVIGVNGVGK
;
A
#
# COMPACT_ATOMS: atom_id res chain seq x y z
N MET A 1 11.11 -19.98 14.11
CA MET A 1 10.83 -18.85 13.20
C MET A 1 9.79 -19.32 12.20
N GLY A 2 8.54 -18.88 12.37
CA GLY A 2 7.43 -19.27 11.49
C GLY A 2 7.49 -18.58 10.12
N PHE A 3 6.60 -18.98 9.21
CA PHE A 3 6.45 -18.34 7.89
C PHE A 3 6.18 -16.83 8.01
N PHE A 4 5.27 -16.43 8.91
CA PHE A 4 4.94 -15.04 9.16
C PHE A 4 6.12 -14.21 9.69
N ASP A 5 6.99 -14.80 10.52
CA ASP A 5 8.17 -14.10 11.04
C ASP A 5 9.15 -13.75 9.91
N LYS A 6 9.33 -14.68 8.96
CA LYS A 6 10.19 -14.46 7.79
C LYS A 6 9.62 -13.39 6.86
N LEU A 7 8.31 -13.43 6.59
CA LEU A 7 7.64 -12.41 5.79
C LEU A 7 7.77 -11.02 6.44
N LYS A 8 7.50 -10.92 7.75
CA LYS A 8 7.62 -9.67 8.51
C LYS A 8 9.06 -9.14 8.51
N ALA A 9 10.05 -10.02 8.61
CA ALA A 9 11.45 -9.63 8.54
C ALA A 9 11.83 -9.09 7.14
N GLY A 10 11.35 -9.74 6.07
CA GLY A 10 11.58 -9.28 4.69
C GLY A 10 10.96 -7.91 4.40
N LEU A 11 9.78 -7.64 4.96
CA LEU A 11 9.07 -6.37 4.80
C LEU A 11 9.47 -5.28 5.81
N PHE A 12 10.38 -5.58 6.75
CA PHE A 12 10.67 -4.69 7.86
C PHE A 12 11.19 -3.32 7.41
N LYS A 13 12.10 -3.28 6.44
CA LYS A 13 12.67 -2.03 5.92
C LYS A 13 11.60 -1.16 5.25
N THR A 14 10.80 -1.76 4.36
CA THR A 14 9.69 -1.09 3.67
C THR A 14 8.66 -0.56 4.66
N LYS A 15 8.27 -1.38 5.64
CA LYS A 15 7.34 -0.96 6.70
C LYS A 15 7.89 0.24 7.47
N SER A 16 9.13 0.19 7.94
CA SER A 16 9.71 1.27 8.73
C SER A 16 9.84 2.57 7.92
N ALA A 17 10.19 2.47 6.62
CA ALA A 17 10.35 3.63 5.76
C ALA A 17 9.01 4.31 5.39
N ILE A 18 7.95 3.52 5.15
CA ILE A 18 6.66 4.05 4.69
C ILE A 18 5.74 4.36 5.87
N VAL A 19 5.53 3.40 6.77
CA VAL A 19 4.56 3.54 7.88
C VAL A 19 5.01 4.63 8.85
N GLY A 20 6.31 4.73 9.13
CA GLY A 20 6.86 5.78 9.99
C GLY A 20 6.59 7.17 9.44
N LYS A 21 6.84 7.39 8.14
CA LYS A 21 6.60 8.68 7.49
C LYS A 21 5.12 9.03 7.41
N ILE A 22 4.24 8.05 7.12
CA ILE A 22 2.78 8.28 7.16
C ILE A 22 2.35 8.66 8.57
N ASP A 23 2.88 8.00 9.61
CA ASP A 23 2.56 8.34 10.99
C ASP A 23 3.02 9.74 11.41
N GLU A 24 4.19 10.18 10.93
CA GLU A 24 4.69 11.54 11.13
C GLU A 24 3.83 12.57 10.39
N LEU A 25 3.48 12.29 9.14
CA LEU A 25 2.62 13.13 8.32
C LEU A 25 1.25 13.33 9.00
N MET A 26 0.60 12.25 9.42
CA MET A 26 -0.72 12.31 10.06
C MET A 26 -0.70 13.02 11.43
N LYS A 27 0.46 13.11 12.10
CA LYS A 27 0.62 13.88 13.35
C LYS A 27 0.93 15.34 13.13
N LYS A 28 1.59 15.67 12.01
CA LYS A 28 2.00 17.04 11.66
C LYS A 28 0.79 17.91 11.34
N PHE A 29 -0.22 17.34 10.69
CA PHE A 29 -1.40 18.07 10.24
C PHE A 29 -2.54 17.98 11.26
N VAL A 30 -2.90 19.15 11.82
CA VAL A 30 -4.04 19.29 12.76
C VAL A 30 -5.39 19.31 12.03
N LYS A 31 -5.36 19.64 10.73
CA LYS A 31 -6.52 19.72 9.86
C LYS A 31 -6.23 18.91 8.60
N ILE A 32 -7.28 18.31 8.05
CA ILE A 32 -7.24 17.66 6.74
C ILE A 32 -7.49 18.75 5.68
N ASP A 33 -6.46 19.04 4.90
CA ASP A 33 -6.44 19.99 3.79
C ASP A 33 -5.63 19.44 2.61
N GLU A 34 -5.55 20.17 1.50
CA GLU A 34 -4.86 19.70 0.28
C GLU A 34 -3.35 19.51 0.51
N ASP A 35 -2.72 20.31 1.36
CA ASP A 35 -1.30 20.17 1.69
C ASP A 35 -0.99 18.77 2.28
N LEU A 36 -1.91 18.20 3.08
CA LEU A 36 -1.79 16.83 3.57
C LEU A 36 -1.81 15.80 2.43
N PHE A 37 -2.70 15.99 1.44
CA PHE A 37 -2.84 15.06 0.31
C PHE A 37 -1.64 15.16 -0.64
N ASP A 38 -1.10 16.36 -0.86
CA ASP A 38 0.08 16.58 -1.68
C ASP A 38 1.33 15.93 -1.05
N GLU A 39 1.55 16.11 0.26
CA GLU A 39 2.66 15.43 0.97
C GLU A 39 2.47 13.90 0.99
N LEU A 40 1.23 13.42 1.05
CA LEU A 40 0.93 11.99 0.98
C LEU A 40 1.20 11.43 -0.43
N GLU A 41 0.91 12.18 -1.49
CA GLU A 41 1.21 11.82 -2.88
C GLU A 41 2.70 11.59 -3.08
N GLU A 42 3.52 12.58 -2.71
CA GLU A 42 4.98 12.48 -2.81
C GLU A 42 5.50 11.25 -2.06
N LEU A 43 4.95 10.99 -0.88
CA LEU A 43 5.32 9.85 -0.06
C LEU A 43 5.00 8.51 -0.76
N LEU A 44 3.80 8.36 -1.32
CA LEU A 44 3.36 7.14 -1.99
C LEU A 44 4.15 6.90 -3.28
N ILE A 45 4.41 7.94 -4.06
CA ILE A 45 5.28 7.87 -5.25
C ILE A 45 6.71 7.46 -4.87
N SER A 46 7.26 8.05 -3.81
CA SER A 46 8.61 7.70 -3.30
C SER A 46 8.71 6.26 -2.78
N ALA A 47 7.56 5.61 -2.55
CA ALA A 47 7.45 4.23 -2.09
C ALA A 47 7.25 3.22 -3.23
N ASP A 48 7.51 3.61 -4.48
CA ASP A 48 7.38 2.79 -5.69
C ASP A 48 5.94 2.33 -6.02
N ILE A 49 4.92 3.06 -5.57
CA ILE A 49 3.51 2.76 -5.91
C ILE A 49 3.18 3.17 -7.35
N GLY A 50 3.87 4.19 -7.87
CA GLY A 50 3.65 4.75 -9.20
C GLY A 50 2.58 5.85 -9.21
N VAL A 51 2.67 6.74 -10.19
CA VAL A 51 1.84 7.95 -10.29
C VAL A 51 0.35 7.60 -10.40
N ASN A 52 -0.06 6.87 -11.44
CA ASN A 52 -1.47 6.56 -11.70
C ASN A 52 -2.14 5.87 -10.50
N THR A 53 -1.49 4.85 -9.93
CA THR A 53 -2.00 4.13 -8.76
C THR A 53 -2.13 5.06 -7.56
N THR A 54 -1.19 5.99 -7.38
CA THR A 54 -1.23 6.97 -6.29
C THR A 54 -2.39 7.94 -6.46
N GLU A 55 -2.60 8.47 -7.67
CA GLU A 55 -3.75 9.32 -8.00
C GLU A 55 -5.07 8.61 -7.68
N GLU A 56 -5.23 7.35 -8.12
CA GLU A 56 -6.41 6.53 -7.81
C GLU A 56 -6.65 6.39 -6.29
N ILE A 57 -5.59 6.11 -5.52
CA ILE A 57 -5.67 5.99 -4.06
C ILE A 57 -6.11 7.30 -3.42
N LEU A 58 -5.55 8.43 -3.85
CA LEU A 58 -5.82 9.73 -3.25
C LEU A 58 -7.20 10.25 -3.60
N ASP A 59 -7.68 10.02 -4.81
CA ASP A 59 -9.03 10.39 -5.23
C ASP A 59 -10.07 9.63 -4.40
N GLU A 60 -9.93 8.31 -4.25
CA GLU A 60 -10.81 7.52 -3.38
C GLU A 60 -10.74 7.99 -1.92
N LEU A 61 -9.53 8.30 -1.42
CA LEU A 61 -9.35 8.78 -0.05
C LEU A 61 -9.99 10.15 0.17
N ARG A 62 -9.92 11.06 -0.80
CA ARG A 62 -10.59 12.38 -0.76
C ARG A 62 -12.10 12.22 -0.70
N GLU A 63 -12.67 11.33 -1.51
CA GLU A 63 -14.11 11.03 -1.48
C GLU A 63 -14.56 10.49 -0.13
N ILE A 64 -13.87 9.47 0.40
CA ILE A 64 -14.17 8.88 1.70
C ILE A 64 -14.05 9.91 2.82
N THR A 65 -13.02 10.76 2.75
CA THR A 65 -12.78 11.84 3.72
C THR A 65 -13.97 12.80 3.78
N ARG A 66 -14.44 13.25 2.62
CA ARG A 66 -15.59 14.14 2.48
C ARG A 66 -16.87 13.47 2.99
N ASP A 67 -17.12 12.24 2.55
CA ASP A 67 -18.38 11.53 2.80
C ASP A 67 -18.52 11.13 4.26
N LYS A 68 -17.44 10.63 4.88
CA LYS A 68 -17.39 10.30 6.31
C LYS A 68 -17.09 11.50 7.22
N ARG A 69 -16.82 12.68 6.64
CA ARG A 69 -16.46 13.91 7.35
C ARG A 69 -15.31 13.69 8.33
N LEU A 70 -14.27 13.02 7.88
CA LEU A 70 -13.10 12.71 8.70
C LEU A 70 -12.41 14.00 9.13
N LYS A 71 -11.91 14.03 10.36
CA LYS A 71 -11.28 15.22 10.97
C LYS A 71 -9.93 14.94 11.62
N ASP A 72 -9.54 13.67 11.68
CA ASP A 72 -8.33 13.23 12.36
C ASP A 72 -7.45 12.40 11.41
N GLY A 73 -6.13 12.59 11.51
CA GLY A 73 -5.15 11.85 10.72
C GLY A 73 -5.17 10.35 11.01
N ALA A 74 -5.57 9.92 12.20
CA ALA A 74 -5.71 8.49 12.50
C ALA A 74 -6.85 7.85 11.69
N ASP A 75 -7.95 8.57 11.47
CA ASP A 75 -9.04 8.10 10.61
C ASP A 75 -8.60 8.03 9.15
N ILE A 76 -7.90 9.05 8.65
CA ILE A 76 -7.34 9.08 7.30
C ILE A 76 -6.41 7.89 7.06
N LYS A 77 -5.48 7.65 8.00
CA LYS A 77 -4.57 6.50 7.94
C LYS A 77 -5.33 5.17 7.86
N ARG A 78 -6.40 5.03 8.66
CA ARG A 78 -7.22 3.81 8.67
C ARG A 78 -7.87 3.58 7.30
N GLU A 79 -8.45 4.62 6.71
CA GLU A 79 -9.11 4.53 5.41
C GLU A 79 -8.09 4.31 4.27
N LEU A 80 -6.94 4.98 4.30
CA LEU A 80 -5.83 4.69 3.38
C LEU A 80 -5.44 3.20 3.40
N TYR A 81 -5.33 2.61 4.59
CA TYR A 81 -5.01 1.18 4.71
C TYR A 81 -6.15 0.28 4.23
N ALA A 82 -7.40 0.72 4.34
CA ALA A 82 -8.53 -0.01 3.79
C ALA A 82 -8.50 0.00 2.25
N ILE A 83 -8.24 1.15 1.63
CA ILE A 83 -8.07 1.29 0.17
C ILE A 83 -6.95 0.38 -0.32
N LEU A 84 -5.75 0.50 0.25
CA LEU A 84 -4.59 -0.32 -0.14
C LEU A 84 -4.87 -1.82 0.01
N ARG A 85 -5.58 -2.22 1.07
CA ARG A 85 -5.96 -3.63 1.27
C ARG A 85 -6.93 -4.10 0.19
N ASN A 86 -7.90 -3.28 -0.19
CA ASN A 86 -8.87 -3.62 -1.22
C ASN A 86 -8.21 -3.74 -2.60
N MET A 87 -7.24 -2.87 -2.92
CA MET A 87 -6.48 -2.92 -4.18
C MET A 87 -5.64 -4.19 -4.33
N ILE A 88 -5.08 -4.71 -3.23
CA ILE A 88 -4.35 -6.00 -3.24
C ILE A 88 -5.30 -7.16 -3.64
N GLY A 89 -6.59 -7.02 -3.35
CA GLY A 89 -7.61 -7.98 -3.74
C GLY A 89 -7.61 -9.27 -2.92
N GLU A 90 -8.34 -10.24 -3.44
CA GLU A 90 -8.44 -11.57 -2.84
C GLU A 90 -7.33 -12.52 -3.31
N HIS A 91 -7.09 -13.55 -2.50
CA HIS A 91 -6.08 -14.54 -2.81
C HIS A 91 -6.51 -15.44 -3.98
N GLU A 92 -5.80 -15.35 -5.10
CA GLU A 92 -5.97 -16.25 -6.26
C GLU A 92 -4.83 -17.29 -6.30
N PRO A 93 -5.06 -18.53 -5.84
CA PRO A 93 -4.03 -19.56 -5.83
C PRO A 93 -3.71 -20.08 -7.23
N LEU A 94 -2.47 -20.54 -7.42
CA LEU A 94 -2.09 -21.30 -8.60
C LEU A 94 -2.95 -22.56 -8.76
N ASN A 95 -3.59 -22.71 -9.92
CA ASN A 95 -4.32 -23.92 -10.27
C ASN A 95 -3.35 -25.00 -10.80
N LEU A 96 -3.06 -26.00 -9.97
CA LEU A 96 -2.16 -27.13 -10.28
C LEU A 96 -2.92 -28.46 -10.42
N SER A 97 -4.17 -28.42 -10.91
CA SER A 97 -5.02 -29.61 -11.02
C SER A 97 -4.68 -30.55 -12.19
N THR A 98 -3.87 -30.09 -13.16
CA THR A 98 -3.51 -30.87 -14.37
C THR A 98 -2.38 -31.87 -14.09
N LYS A 99 -2.28 -32.93 -14.91
CA LYS A 99 -1.24 -33.97 -14.78
C LYS A 99 -0.56 -34.26 -16.14
N PRO A 100 0.73 -33.92 -16.31
CA PRO A 100 1.52 -33.08 -15.41
C PRO A 100 1.05 -31.62 -15.42
N SER A 101 1.20 -30.92 -14.30
CA SER A 101 1.14 -29.45 -14.28
C SER A 101 2.48 -28.89 -14.75
N VAL A 102 2.47 -28.03 -15.76
CA VAL A 102 3.69 -27.42 -16.32
C VAL A 102 3.71 -25.94 -15.96
N ILE A 103 4.76 -25.51 -15.25
CA ILE A 103 4.99 -24.11 -14.88
C ILE A 103 6.16 -23.58 -15.71
N LEU A 104 5.91 -22.57 -16.55
CA LEU A 104 6.94 -21.88 -17.31
C LEU A 104 7.31 -20.56 -16.59
N VAL A 105 8.53 -20.48 -16.06
CA VAL A 105 9.05 -19.28 -15.37
C VAL A 105 9.81 -18.41 -16.38
N ILE A 106 9.38 -17.16 -16.58
CA ILE A 106 9.96 -16.20 -17.53
C ILE A 106 10.43 -14.91 -16.85
N GLY A 107 11.35 -14.17 -17.48
CA GLY A 107 11.91 -12.91 -16.95
C GLY A 107 13.37 -12.67 -17.37
N VAL A 108 13.91 -11.48 -17.12
CA VAL A 108 15.26 -11.07 -17.53
C VAL A 108 16.37 -11.72 -16.69
N ASN A 109 17.63 -11.67 -17.11
CA ASN A 109 18.74 -12.27 -16.36
C ASN A 109 18.98 -11.55 -15.02
N GLY A 110 19.27 -12.31 -13.96
CA GLY A 110 19.65 -11.75 -12.65
C GLY A 110 18.53 -11.42 -11.65
N VAL A 111 17.24 -11.64 -12.01
CA VAL A 111 16.09 -11.33 -11.12
C VAL A 111 15.64 -12.48 -10.21
N GLY A 112 16.37 -13.60 -10.20
CA GLY A 112 16.05 -14.74 -9.32
C GLY A 112 14.94 -15.66 -9.84
N LYS A 113 14.83 -15.83 -11.16
CA LYS A 113 14.17 -17.02 -11.75
C LYS A 113 14.95 -18.27 -11.39
#